data_AF-A0A101B8U7-F1
#
_entry.id   AF-A0A101B8U7-F1
#
_cell.length_a   1.000
_cell.length_b   1.000
_cell.length_c   1.000
_cell.angle_alpha   90.00
_cell.angle_beta   90.00
_cell.angle_gamma   90.00
#
_symmetry.space_group_name_H-M   'P 1'
#
loop_
_entity.id
_entity.type
_entity.pdbx_description
1 polymer ?
#
loop_
_entity_poly.entity_id
_entity_poly.type
_entity_poly.pdbx_seq_one_letter_code
_entity_poly.pdbx_strand_id
1 'polypeptide(L)'
;MVDVGKADCVALAAIVCYVAAVVPSVPRLLSIAAGTLLCFGLAGVAVAAALLPGGSGLVARFVAVAAGVLAVGVVGGEVLNHYESGVTRPNWLQLGLVTVLVAYTAAWARGGDRPWHPKRATSRRPSANTVAKAMISALMLITAIALSMASRAGEEAFTEVWLLPDGPEHDPLGASSAVLGMKSHESTTQAFTVVVETGRQMERKRITLAPGQIWTHAVSVHGDKALATVYRDGDADDPYRTVWFVTR
;
A
#
# COMPACT_ATOMS: atom_id res chain seq x y z
N MET A 1 -10.68 -16.28 -38.44
CA MET A 1 -11.63 -16.37 -37.32
C MET A 1 -10.79 -16.74 -36.11
N VAL A 2 -10.44 -15.78 -35.25
CA VAL A 2 -9.84 -16.12 -33.96
C VAL A 2 -10.83 -15.82 -32.87
N ASP A 3 -10.81 -16.74 -31.94
CA ASP A 3 -11.68 -16.87 -30.79
C ASP A 3 -11.68 -15.58 -29.99
N VAL A 4 -12.75 -14.80 -30.19
CA VAL A 4 -13.25 -13.74 -29.29
C VAL A 4 -13.13 -14.18 -27.82
N GLY A 5 -13.24 -15.49 -27.55
CA GLY A 5 -13.12 -16.08 -26.21
C GLY A 5 -11.83 -15.81 -25.42
N LYS A 6 -10.66 -15.55 -26.03
CA LYS A 6 -9.41 -15.40 -25.23
C LYS A 6 -9.25 -14.06 -24.55
N ALA A 7 -9.71 -12.99 -25.18
CA ALA A 7 -9.68 -11.67 -24.57
C ALA A 7 -10.75 -11.59 -23.47
N ASP A 8 -11.93 -12.15 -23.74
CA ASP A 8 -13.03 -12.27 -22.77
C ASP A 8 -12.61 -13.05 -21.53
N CYS A 9 -11.73 -14.05 -21.68
CA CYS A 9 -11.16 -14.77 -20.54
C CYS A 9 -10.40 -13.88 -19.55
N VAL A 10 -9.73 -12.81 -19.97
CA VAL A 10 -8.96 -11.94 -19.05
C VAL A 10 -9.89 -11.07 -18.22
N ALA A 11 -10.89 -10.46 -18.85
CA ALA A 11 -11.90 -9.66 -18.16
C ALA A 11 -12.74 -10.55 -17.23
N LEU A 12 -13.17 -11.72 -17.70
CA LEU A 12 -13.90 -12.69 -16.87
C LEU A 12 -13.05 -13.19 -15.71
N ALA A 13 -11.78 -13.56 -15.94
CA ALA A 13 -10.87 -13.98 -14.87
C ALA A 13 -10.68 -12.88 -13.84
N ALA A 14 -10.61 -11.61 -14.26
CA ALA A 14 -10.50 -10.48 -13.34
C ALA A 14 -11.74 -10.32 -12.47
N ILE A 15 -12.94 -10.43 -13.05
CA ILE A 15 -14.20 -10.41 -12.29
C ILE A 15 -14.27 -11.58 -11.31
N VAL A 16 -13.92 -12.80 -11.74
CA VAL A 16 -13.90 -13.99 -10.87
C VAL A 16 -12.90 -13.83 -9.73
N CYS A 17 -11.69 -13.33 -10.01
CA CYS A 17 -10.68 -13.07 -8.98
C CYS A 17 -11.14 -11.99 -8.00
N TYR A 18 -11.80 -10.93 -8.48
CA TYR A 18 -12.37 -9.89 -7.64
C TYR A 18 -13.43 -10.45 -6.70
N VAL A 19 -14.41 -11.19 -7.24
CA VAL A 19 -15.48 -11.83 -6.45
C VAL A 19 -14.88 -12.79 -5.41
N ALA A 20 -13.95 -13.66 -5.81
CA ALA A 20 -13.28 -14.56 -4.89
C ALA A 20 -12.47 -13.84 -3.79
N ALA A 21 -11.94 -12.65 -4.08
CA ALA A 21 -11.18 -11.85 -3.13
C ALA A 21 -12.07 -11.09 -2.12
N VAL A 22 -13.34 -10.78 -2.46
CA VAL A 22 -14.25 -10.01 -1.59
C VAL A 22 -15.26 -10.88 -0.83
N VAL A 23 -15.59 -12.07 -1.34
CA VAL A 23 -16.61 -12.94 -0.72
C VAL A 23 -16.09 -13.52 0.61
N PRO A 24 -16.79 -13.29 1.75
CA PRO A 24 -16.32 -13.73 3.07
C PRO A 24 -16.24 -15.25 3.25
N SER A 25 -17.02 -16.01 2.47
CA SER A 25 -17.02 -17.47 2.53
C SER A 25 -15.82 -18.12 1.84
N VAL A 26 -14.99 -17.36 1.13
CA VAL A 26 -13.78 -17.87 0.48
C VAL A 26 -12.64 -17.96 1.51
N PRO A 27 -11.94 -19.11 1.62
CA PRO A 27 -10.79 -19.26 2.50
C PRO A 27 -9.76 -18.13 2.32
N ARG A 28 -9.23 -17.61 3.43
CA ARG A 28 -8.33 -16.44 3.44
C ARG A 28 -7.16 -16.57 2.47
N LEU A 29 -6.55 -17.76 2.36
CA LEU A 29 -5.43 -18.00 1.45
C LEU A 29 -5.84 -17.87 -0.02
N LEU A 30 -6.99 -18.42 -0.41
CA LEU A 30 -7.52 -18.29 -1.77
C LEU A 30 -7.90 -16.84 -2.08
N SER A 31 -8.47 -16.14 -1.10
CA SER A 31 -8.85 -14.74 -1.20
C SER A 31 -7.64 -13.82 -1.40
N ILE A 32 -6.52 -14.10 -0.72
CA ILE A 32 -5.24 -13.41 -0.92
C ILE A 32 -4.65 -13.75 -2.29
N ALA A 33 -4.60 -15.03 -2.66
CA ALA A 33 -4.08 -15.46 -3.95
C ALA A 33 -4.84 -14.84 -5.12
N ALA A 34 -6.18 -14.80 -5.05
CA ALA A 34 -7.03 -14.17 -6.05
C ALA A 34 -6.79 -12.66 -6.14
N GLY A 35 -6.66 -11.97 -5.01
CA GLY A 35 -6.33 -10.54 -4.98
C GLY A 35 -4.96 -10.24 -5.58
N THR A 36 -3.93 -11.02 -5.23
CA THR A 36 -2.59 -10.88 -5.80
C THR A 36 -2.58 -11.15 -7.31
N LEU A 37 -3.27 -12.21 -7.74
CA LEU A 37 -3.39 -12.54 -9.15
C LEU A 37 -4.10 -11.42 -9.93
N LEU A 38 -5.16 -10.84 -9.38
CA LEU A 38 -5.87 -9.70 -9.97
C LEU A 38 -4.97 -8.47 -10.11
N CYS A 39 -4.39 -8.01 -8.99
CA CYS A 39 -3.67 -6.74 -8.94
C CYS A 39 -2.34 -6.76 -9.68
N PHE A 40 -1.63 -7.89 -9.66
CA PHE A 40 -0.28 -7.98 -10.21
C PHE A 40 -0.21 -8.84 -11.46
N GLY A 41 -0.89 -9.99 -11.48
CA GLY A 41 -0.87 -10.88 -12.65
C GLY A 41 -1.72 -10.35 -13.80
N LEU A 42 -3.03 -10.30 -13.61
CA LEU A 42 -4.00 -9.94 -14.64
C LEU A 42 -3.87 -8.48 -15.07
N ALA A 43 -3.66 -7.55 -14.14
CA ALA A 43 -3.44 -6.15 -14.48
C ALA A 43 -2.20 -5.95 -15.35
N GLY A 44 -1.06 -6.58 -15.00
CA GLY A 44 0.14 -6.52 -15.83
C GLY A 44 -0.04 -7.13 -17.21
N VAL A 45 -0.74 -8.26 -17.30
CA VAL A 45 -1.09 -8.90 -18.58
C VAL A 45 -1.99 -8.01 -19.43
N ALA A 46 -3.02 -7.41 -18.84
CA ALA A 46 -3.95 -6.52 -19.55
C ALA A 46 -3.24 -5.25 -20.04
N VAL A 47 -2.40 -4.62 -19.22
CA VAL A 47 -1.58 -3.47 -19.61
C VAL A 47 -0.63 -3.83 -20.74
N ALA A 48 0.06 -4.97 -20.65
CA ALA A 48 0.95 -5.43 -21.71
C ALA A 48 0.20 -5.68 -23.03
N ALA A 49 -1.00 -6.25 -22.97
CA ALA A 49 -1.86 -6.47 -24.12
C ALA A 49 -2.35 -5.15 -24.74
N ALA A 50 -2.64 -4.14 -23.91
CA ALA A 50 -3.02 -2.81 -24.36
C ALA A 50 -1.88 -2.08 -25.07
N LEU A 51 -0.63 -2.27 -24.63
CA LEU A 51 0.54 -1.58 -25.15
C LEU A 51 1.15 -2.26 -26.39
N LEU A 52 1.26 -3.59 -26.38
CA LEU A 52 1.98 -4.32 -27.41
C LEU A 52 1.10 -4.73 -28.60
N PRO A 53 1.63 -4.67 -29.84
CA PRO A 53 0.97 -5.27 -30.98
C PRO A 53 0.95 -6.81 -30.86
N GLY A 54 -0.10 -7.45 -31.39
CA GLY A 54 -0.28 -8.91 -31.33
C GLY A 54 0.85 -9.73 -31.96
N GLY A 55 1.70 -9.15 -32.81
CA GLY A 55 2.87 -9.80 -33.40
C GLY A 55 4.17 -9.75 -32.57
N SER A 56 4.11 -9.28 -31.33
CA SER A 56 5.29 -9.19 -30.44
C SER A 56 5.84 -10.58 -30.06
N GLY A 57 7.17 -10.69 -30.00
CA GLY A 57 7.86 -11.90 -29.54
C GLY A 57 7.66 -12.15 -28.04
N LEU A 58 7.89 -13.40 -27.60
CA LEU A 58 7.66 -13.83 -26.21
C LEU A 58 8.43 -12.98 -25.18
N VAL A 59 9.70 -12.67 -25.46
CA VAL A 59 10.54 -11.85 -24.58
C VAL A 59 9.96 -10.45 -24.41
N ALA A 60 9.55 -9.81 -25.51
CA ALA A 60 8.96 -8.47 -25.46
C ALA A 60 7.66 -8.46 -24.62
N ARG A 61 6.85 -9.52 -24.74
CA ARG A 61 5.64 -9.68 -23.93
C ARG A 61 5.94 -9.87 -22.47
N PHE A 62 6.88 -10.76 -22.12
CA PHE A 62 7.29 -10.97 -20.74
C PHE A 62 7.79 -9.67 -20.09
N VAL A 63 8.66 -8.93 -20.80
CA VAL A 63 9.16 -7.62 -20.34
C VAL A 63 8.01 -6.63 -20.16
N ALA A 64 7.05 -6.56 -21.10
CA ALA A 64 5.91 -5.67 -20.97
C ALA A 64 4.96 -6.04 -19.83
N VAL A 65 4.75 -7.35 -19.58
CA VAL A 65 3.97 -7.82 -18.43
C VAL A 65 4.65 -7.40 -17.14
N ALA A 66 5.95 -7.68 -16.99
CA ALA A 66 6.73 -7.29 -15.81
C ALA A 66 6.71 -5.77 -15.58
N ALA A 67 6.90 -4.98 -16.65
CA ALA A 67 6.80 -3.53 -16.59
C ALA A 67 5.39 -3.06 -16.20
N GLY A 68 4.35 -3.71 -16.74
CA GLY A 68 2.96 -3.45 -16.38
C GLY A 68 2.67 -3.75 -14.90
N VAL A 69 3.17 -4.87 -14.37
CA VAL A 69 3.06 -5.21 -12.93
C VAL A 69 3.67 -4.11 -12.06
N LEU A 70 4.90 -3.70 -12.40
CA LEU A 70 5.60 -2.66 -11.66
C LEU A 70 4.88 -1.31 -11.77
N ALA A 71 4.43 -0.95 -12.96
CA ALA A 71 3.70 0.30 -13.18
C ALA A 71 2.40 0.35 -12.36
N VAL A 72 1.60 -0.73 -12.38
CA VAL A 72 0.37 -0.82 -11.58
C VAL A 72 0.68 -0.80 -10.09
N GLY A 73 1.75 -1.46 -9.64
CA GLY A 73 2.15 -1.42 -8.24
C GLY A 73 2.59 -0.04 -7.77
N VAL A 74 3.47 0.63 -8.53
CA VAL A 74 4.03 1.94 -8.16
C VAL A 74 2.98 3.05 -8.32
N VAL A 75 2.42 3.20 -9.52
CA VAL A 75 1.43 4.26 -9.80
C VAL A 75 0.15 4.00 -9.02
N GLY A 76 -0.27 2.74 -8.91
CA GLY A 76 -1.44 2.36 -8.13
C GLY A 76 -1.28 2.63 -6.65
N GLY A 77 -0.14 2.26 -6.07
CA GLY A 77 0.16 2.56 -4.67
C GLY A 77 0.15 4.06 -4.39
N GLU A 78 0.73 4.85 -5.29
CA GLU A 78 0.77 6.31 -5.17
C GLU A 78 -0.62 6.96 -5.27
N VAL A 79 -1.43 6.51 -6.23
CA VAL A 79 -2.83 6.97 -6.39
C VAL A 79 -3.65 6.64 -5.14
N LEU A 80 -3.47 5.45 -4.58
CA LEU A 80 -4.16 5.04 -3.35
C LEU A 80 -3.65 5.79 -2.11
N ASN A 81 -2.38 6.20 -2.09
CA ASN A 81 -1.80 6.98 -1.02
C ASN A 81 -2.39 8.41 -0.95
N HIS A 82 -2.76 8.98 -2.11
CA HIS A 82 -3.44 10.27 -2.19
C HIS A 82 -4.94 10.19 -1.92
N TYR A 83 -5.50 8.99 -1.83
CA TYR A 83 -6.93 8.80 -1.61
C TYR A 83 -7.24 8.82 -0.11
N GLU A 84 -8.27 9.56 0.33
CA GLU A 84 -8.55 9.76 1.78
C GLU A 84 -8.81 8.44 2.53
N SER A 85 -9.31 7.41 1.84
CA SER A 85 -9.51 6.08 2.44
C SER A 85 -8.24 5.23 2.51
N GLY A 86 -7.11 5.73 1.99
CA GLY A 86 -5.78 5.15 2.12
C GLY A 86 -5.54 3.83 1.39
N VAL A 87 -4.42 3.18 1.74
CA VAL A 87 -3.95 1.93 1.14
C VAL A 87 -4.63 0.73 1.79
N THR A 88 -5.94 0.58 1.54
CA THR A 88 -6.73 -0.54 2.07
C THR A 88 -6.87 -1.67 1.04
N ARG A 89 -7.13 -2.89 1.54
CA ARG A 89 -7.39 -4.07 0.69
C ARG A 89 -8.47 -3.85 -0.37
N PRO A 90 -9.69 -3.36 -0.05
CA PRO A 90 -10.74 -3.15 -1.06
C PRO A 90 -10.34 -2.14 -2.13
N ASN A 91 -9.60 -1.08 -1.77
CA ASN A 91 -9.12 -0.08 -2.72
C ASN A 91 -8.16 -0.68 -3.76
N TRP A 92 -7.23 -1.55 -3.32
CA TRP A 92 -6.37 -2.29 -4.24
C TRP A 92 -7.13 -3.20 -5.20
N LEU A 93 -8.13 -3.93 -4.70
CA LEU A 93 -8.93 -4.83 -5.54
C LEU A 93 -9.74 -4.05 -6.59
N GLN A 94 -10.33 -2.92 -6.21
CA GLN A 94 -11.06 -2.04 -7.12
C GLN A 94 -10.13 -1.45 -8.19
N LEU A 95 -8.97 -0.94 -7.77
CA LEU A 95 -7.96 -0.42 -8.69
C LEU A 95 -7.49 -1.48 -9.69
N GLY A 96 -7.19 -2.69 -9.21
CA GLY A 96 -6.78 -3.80 -10.06
C GLY A 96 -7.85 -4.18 -11.08
N LEU A 97 -9.11 -4.28 -10.64
CA LEU A 97 -10.25 -4.58 -11.52
C LEU A 97 -10.44 -3.48 -12.58
N VAL A 98 -10.50 -2.22 -12.18
CA VAL A 98 -10.66 -1.08 -13.11
C VAL A 98 -9.51 -1.03 -14.11
N THR A 99 -8.27 -1.24 -13.65
CA THR A 99 -7.09 -1.26 -14.52
C THR A 99 -7.20 -2.36 -15.58
N VAL A 100 -7.60 -3.57 -15.19
CA VAL A 100 -7.79 -4.67 -16.16
C VAL A 100 -8.86 -4.31 -17.18
N LEU A 101 -10.02 -3.81 -16.74
CA LEU A 101 -11.13 -3.48 -17.64
C LEU A 101 -10.78 -2.34 -18.61
N VAL A 102 -10.12 -1.29 -18.13
CA VAL A 102 -9.65 -0.16 -18.98
C VAL A 102 -8.57 -0.63 -19.95
N ALA A 103 -7.60 -1.42 -19.50
CA ALA A 103 -6.56 -1.94 -20.39
C ALA A 103 -7.13 -2.92 -21.42
N TYR A 104 -8.08 -3.77 -21.03
CA TYR A 104 -8.80 -4.66 -21.94
C TYR A 104 -9.57 -3.89 -23.01
N THR A 105 -10.36 -2.88 -22.62
CA THR A 105 -11.11 -2.04 -23.58
C THR A 105 -10.17 -1.29 -24.53
N ALA A 106 -9.03 -0.79 -24.04
CA ALA A 106 -8.00 -0.19 -24.87
C ALA A 106 -7.38 -1.20 -25.86
N ALA A 107 -7.09 -2.42 -25.41
CA ALA A 107 -6.58 -3.49 -26.28
C ALA A 107 -7.59 -3.88 -27.36
N TRP A 108 -8.87 -3.95 -27.00
CA TRP A 108 -9.97 -4.23 -27.93
C TRP A 108 -10.13 -3.11 -28.97
N ALA A 109 -10.18 -1.86 -28.53
CA ALA A 109 -10.31 -0.68 -29.41
C ALA A 109 -9.17 -0.55 -30.44
N ARG A 110 -7.99 -1.11 -30.14
CA ARG A 110 -6.85 -1.17 -31.07
C ARG A 110 -6.99 -2.21 -32.20
N GLY A 111 -8.12 -2.92 -32.28
CA GLY A 111 -8.35 -3.97 -33.27
C GLY A 111 -7.69 -5.29 -32.90
N GLY A 112 -7.77 -5.65 -31.60
CA GLY A 112 -7.21 -6.87 -31.02
C GLY A 112 -7.75 -8.19 -31.60
N ASP A 113 -8.79 -8.15 -32.43
CA ASP A 113 -9.41 -9.32 -33.08
C ASP A 113 -8.52 -10.04 -34.10
N ARG A 114 -7.26 -9.62 -34.27
CA ARG A 114 -6.34 -10.35 -35.14
C ARG A 114 -5.91 -11.66 -34.48
N PRO A 115 -6.13 -12.79 -35.17
CA PRO A 115 -5.66 -14.08 -34.74
C PRO A 115 -4.29 -14.13 -34.09
N TRP A 116 -4.23 -14.74 -32.90
CA TRP A 116 -3.00 -15.22 -32.29
C TRP A 116 -2.42 -16.29 -33.22
N HIS A 117 -1.70 -15.83 -34.24
CA HIS A 117 -0.77 -16.67 -34.96
C HIS A 117 0.59 -16.37 -34.36
N PRO A 118 1.22 -17.34 -33.67
CA PRO A 118 2.62 -17.23 -33.32
C PRO A 118 3.39 -17.16 -34.64
N LYS A 119 3.61 -15.95 -35.15
CA LYS A 119 4.57 -15.75 -36.24
C LYS A 119 5.89 -16.25 -35.68
N ARG A 120 6.47 -17.27 -36.34
CA ARG A 120 7.82 -17.76 -36.03
C ARG A 120 8.68 -16.52 -35.82
N ALA A 121 9.22 -16.38 -34.61
CA ALA A 121 10.05 -15.25 -34.25
C ALA A 121 11.30 -15.33 -35.12
N THR A 122 11.23 -14.72 -36.30
CA THR A 122 12.43 -14.47 -37.09
C THR A 122 13.26 -13.55 -36.22
N SER A 123 14.39 -14.04 -35.74
CA SER A 123 15.32 -13.31 -34.89
C SER A 123 15.81 -12.06 -35.63
N ARG A 124 15.01 -11.00 -35.58
CA ARG A 124 15.42 -9.66 -36.01
C ARG A 124 16.19 -9.12 -34.83
N ARG A 125 17.48 -8.85 -35.06
CA ARG A 125 18.32 -8.15 -34.08
C ARG A 125 17.54 -6.91 -33.59
N PRO A 126 17.48 -6.68 -32.27
CA PRO A 126 16.80 -5.52 -31.72
C PRO A 126 17.40 -4.27 -32.37
N SER A 127 16.56 -3.41 -32.93
CA SER A 127 17.02 -2.15 -33.52
C SER A 127 17.66 -1.29 -32.43
N ALA A 128 18.63 -0.45 -32.79
CA ALA A 128 19.24 0.49 -31.84
C ALA A 128 18.19 1.34 -31.09
N ASN A 129 17.09 1.67 -31.76
CA ASN A 129 15.95 2.37 -31.15
C ASN A 129 15.23 1.54 -30.06
N THR A 130 15.13 0.21 -30.24
CA THR A 130 14.55 -0.68 -29.23
C THR A 130 15.45 -0.77 -27.99
N VAL A 131 16.77 -0.89 -28.20
CA VAL A 131 17.76 -0.90 -27.12
C VAL A 131 17.74 0.43 -26.36
N ALA A 132 17.71 1.56 -27.08
CA ALA A 132 17.64 2.89 -26.48
C ALA A 132 16.38 3.06 -25.63
N LYS A 133 15.20 2.65 -26.12
CA LYS A 133 13.95 2.68 -25.34
C LYS A 133 14.01 1.82 -24.08
N ALA A 134 14.60 0.64 -24.15
CA ALA A 134 14.79 -0.23 -23.00
C ALA A 134 15.73 0.40 -21.96
N MET A 135 16.84 0.99 -22.40
CA MET A 135 17.78 1.70 -21.52
C MET A 135 17.13 2.91 -20.84
N ILE A 136 16.35 3.72 -21.57
CA ILE A 136 15.61 4.85 -20.99
C ILE A 136 14.60 4.36 -19.95
N SER A 137 13.87 3.28 -20.24
CA SER A 137 12.88 2.72 -19.30
C SER A 137 13.55 2.19 -18.03
N ALA A 138 14.70 1.51 -18.16
CA ALA A 138 15.49 1.06 -17.03
C ALA A 138 16.03 2.23 -16.20
N LEU A 139 16.52 3.29 -16.86
CA LEU A 139 16.99 4.49 -16.20
C LEU A 139 15.86 5.17 -15.42
N MET A 140 14.68 5.34 -16.03
CA MET A 140 13.51 5.91 -15.34
C MET A 140 13.08 5.08 -14.12
N LEU A 141 13.13 3.75 -14.22
CA LEU A 141 12.83 2.87 -13.08
C LEU A 141 13.85 3.05 -11.95
N ILE A 142 15.15 3.09 -12.27
CA ILE A 142 16.22 3.35 -11.29
C ILE A 142 16.02 4.72 -10.64
N THR A 143 15.71 5.75 -11.43
CA THR A 143 15.43 7.09 -10.92
C THR A 143 14.21 7.10 -10.00
N ALA A 144 13.11 6.42 -10.35
CA ALA A 144 11.93 6.33 -9.51
C ALA A 144 12.20 5.61 -8.18
N ILE A 145 12.97 4.51 -8.21
CA ILE A 145 13.40 3.80 -7.00
C ILE A 145 14.28 4.71 -6.14
N ALA A 146 15.26 5.39 -6.75
CA ALA A 146 16.13 6.32 -6.05
C ALA A 146 15.35 7.49 -5.44
N LEU A 147 14.36 8.05 -6.15
CA LEU A 147 13.49 9.11 -5.64
C LEU A 147 12.63 8.63 -4.48
N SER A 148 12.07 7.42 -4.57
CA SER A 148 11.27 6.81 -3.49
C SER A 148 12.10 6.50 -2.26
N MET A 149 13.37 6.11 -2.43
CA MET A 149 14.31 5.96 -1.31
C MET A 149 14.72 7.31 -0.72
N ALA A 150 14.94 8.32 -1.58
CA ALA A 150 15.30 9.66 -1.15
C ALA A 150 14.14 10.39 -0.44
N SER A 151 12.89 10.14 -0.84
CA SER A 151 11.72 10.72 -0.17
C SER A 151 11.57 10.19 1.26
N ARG A 152 11.97 8.94 1.52
CA ARG A 152 12.05 8.40 2.90
C ARG A 152 13.16 9.03 3.72
N ALA A 153 14.22 9.54 3.09
CA ALA A 153 15.27 10.28 3.79
C ALA A 153 14.79 11.66 4.29
N GLY A 154 13.62 12.11 3.83
CA GLY A 154 12.94 13.31 4.31
C GLY A 154 11.75 13.02 5.24
N GLU A 155 11.51 11.77 5.66
CA GLU A 155 10.55 11.51 6.73
C GLU A 155 11.07 12.21 7.99
N GLU A 156 10.34 13.23 8.45
CA GLU A 156 10.69 13.96 9.65
C GLU A 156 10.74 12.98 10.83
N ALA A 157 11.85 13.03 11.56
CA ALA A 157 12.04 12.33 12.81
C ALA A 157 10.81 12.55 13.72
N PHE A 158 10.10 11.47 14.04
CA PHE A 158 8.87 11.52 14.80
C PHE A 158 8.83 10.47 15.91
N THR A 159 7.92 10.63 16.85
CA THR A 159 7.67 9.63 17.90
C THR A 159 6.21 9.21 17.82
N GLU A 160 5.98 7.92 17.65
CA GLU A 160 4.64 7.32 17.73
C GLU A 160 4.19 7.32 19.19
N VAL A 161 2.95 7.74 19.42
CA VAL A 161 2.31 7.72 20.73
C VAL A 161 0.96 7.06 20.56
N TRP A 162 0.63 6.09 21.42
CA TRP A 162 -0.66 5.43 21.41
C TRP A 162 -1.14 5.17 22.84
N LEU A 163 -2.45 5.19 23.02
CA LEU A 163 -3.08 4.89 24.30
C LEU A 163 -4.14 3.83 24.04
N LEU A 164 -3.87 2.60 24.49
CA LEU A 164 -4.71 1.43 24.22
C LEU A 164 -5.49 1.04 25.47
N PRO A 165 -6.83 1.05 25.47
CA PRO A 165 -7.62 0.54 26.60
C PRO A 165 -7.40 -0.95 26.81
N ASP A 166 -7.51 -1.37 28.06
CA ASP A 166 -7.64 -2.78 28.43
C ASP A 166 -9.08 -3.23 28.17
N GLY A 167 -9.21 -4.30 27.38
CA GLY A 167 -10.47 -4.87 26.96
C GLY A 167 -10.29 -5.86 25.81
N PRO A 168 -11.26 -6.76 25.57
CA PRO A 168 -11.28 -7.55 24.35
C PRO A 168 -11.26 -6.60 23.15
N GLU A 169 -10.34 -6.86 22.22
CA GLU A 169 -10.13 -6.04 21.01
C GLU A 169 -9.80 -4.55 21.25
N HIS A 170 -9.36 -4.16 22.45
CA HIS A 170 -9.13 -2.75 22.82
C HIS A 170 -10.40 -1.89 22.71
N ASP A 171 -11.56 -2.44 23.09
CA ASP A 171 -12.78 -1.66 23.24
C ASP A 171 -12.62 -0.61 24.36
N PRO A 172 -12.80 0.69 24.08
CA PRO A 172 -12.71 1.71 25.11
C PRO A 172 -13.88 1.68 26.10
N LEU A 173 -15.03 1.08 25.74
CA LEU A 173 -16.22 1.05 26.60
C LEU A 173 -15.98 0.19 27.85
N GLY A 174 -16.00 0.83 29.01
CA GLY A 174 -15.80 0.15 30.30
C GLY A 174 -14.36 -0.21 30.63
N ALA A 175 -13.38 0.30 29.87
CA ALA A 175 -11.96 0.08 30.15
C ALA A 175 -11.56 0.63 31.54
N SER A 176 -11.05 -0.25 32.40
CA SER A 176 -10.60 0.12 33.75
C SER A 176 -9.11 0.49 33.79
N SER A 177 -8.36 0.05 32.79
CA SER A 177 -6.96 0.42 32.60
C SER A 177 -6.66 0.67 31.13
N ALA A 178 -5.50 1.26 30.86
CA ALA A 178 -4.97 1.44 29.51
C ALA A 178 -3.45 1.29 29.53
N VAL A 179 -2.87 0.99 28.38
CA VAL A 179 -1.43 0.99 28.16
C VAL A 179 -1.10 2.19 27.29
N LEU A 180 -0.41 3.15 27.88
CA LEU A 180 0.26 4.20 27.12
C LEU A 180 1.56 3.63 26.56
N GLY A 181 1.76 3.73 25.25
CA GLY A 181 3.00 3.35 24.60
C GLY A 181 3.56 4.48 23.74
N MET A 182 4.89 4.51 23.67
CA MET A 182 5.64 5.43 22.83
C MET A 182 6.75 4.68 22.11
N LYS A 183 6.98 4.99 20.84
CA LYS A 183 8.10 4.49 20.05
C LYS A 183 8.80 5.64 19.36
N SER A 184 10.09 5.80 19.63
CA SER A 184 10.91 6.82 18.99
C SER A 184 11.33 6.37 17.60
N HIS A 185 10.97 7.14 16.58
CA HIS A 185 11.60 7.13 15.24
C HIS A 185 12.49 8.37 15.06
N GLU A 186 12.92 8.97 16.16
CA GLU A 186 13.86 10.08 16.14
C GLU A 186 15.25 9.59 15.70
N SER A 187 16.03 10.46 15.07
CA SER A 187 17.42 10.14 14.67
C SER A 187 18.41 10.20 15.83
N THR A 188 18.04 10.86 16.92
CA THR A 188 18.85 11.03 18.13
C THR A 188 18.03 10.68 19.37
N THR A 189 18.73 10.41 20.48
CA THR A 189 18.08 10.23 21.77
C THR A 189 17.37 11.52 22.18
N GLN A 190 16.06 11.44 22.42
CA GLN A 190 15.26 12.59 22.85
C GLN A 190 14.61 12.32 24.20
N ALA A 191 14.47 13.40 24.98
CA ALA A 191 13.72 13.41 26.22
C ALA A 191 12.30 13.93 25.97
N PHE A 192 11.33 13.30 26.61
CA PHE A 192 9.92 13.64 26.53
C PHE A 192 9.35 13.81 27.93
N THR A 193 8.41 14.72 28.06
CA THR A 193 7.53 14.81 29.23
C THR A 193 6.15 14.32 28.82
N VAL A 194 5.67 13.29 29.49
CA VAL A 194 4.34 12.72 29.29
C VAL A 194 3.45 13.19 30.42
N VAL A 195 2.28 13.72 30.09
CA VAL A 195 1.22 14.10 31.03
C VAL A 195 0.00 13.26 30.72
N VAL A 196 -0.40 12.41 31.64
CA VAL A 196 -1.57 11.54 31.53
C VAL A 196 -2.66 12.03 32.46
N GLU A 197 -3.84 12.27 31.93
CA GLU A 197 -5.05 12.65 32.66
C GLU A 197 -6.11 11.55 32.50
N THR A 198 -6.41 10.84 33.58
CA THR A 198 -7.39 9.73 33.61
C THR A 198 -8.61 10.09 34.46
N GLY A 199 -9.22 11.26 34.16
CA GLY A 199 -10.35 11.81 34.88
C GLY A 199 -9.93 12.46 36.20
N ARG A 200 -9.76 11.66 37.27
CA ARG A 200 -9.43 12.18 38.62
C ARG A 200 -7.93 12.23 38.92
N GLN A 201 -7.11 11.63 38.08
CA GLN A 201 -5.67 11.53 38.30
C GLN A 201 -4.92 12.18 37.14
N MET A 202 -3.89 12.94 37.49
CA MET A 202 -2.92 13.51 36.56
C MET A 202 -1.54 12.97 36.94
N GLU A 203 -0.93 12.21 36.04
CA GLU A 203 0.43 11.68 36.20
C GLU A 203 1.37 12.41 35.22
N ARG A 204 2.50 12.91 35.72
CA ARG A 204 3.56 13.49 34.88
C ARG A 204 4.81 12.64 34.97
N LYS A 205 5.34 12.19 33.83
CA LYS A 205 6.51 11.32 33.76
C LYS A 205 7.49 11.80 32.70
N ARG A 206 8.76 11.92 33.07
CA ARG A 206 9.84 12.22 32.14
C ARG A 206 10.47 10.92 31.66
N ILE A 207 10.65 10.79 30.36
CA ILE A 207 11.26 9.62 29.73
C ILE A 207 12.31 10.06 28.72
N THR A 208 13.29 9.21 28.49
CA THR A 208 14.31 9.41 27.45
C THR A 208 14.28 8.19 26.55
N LEU A 209 14.10 8.42 25.24
CA LEU A 209 14.01 7.35 24.24
C LEU A 209 15.14 7.48 23.23
N ALA A 210 15.94 6.43 23.12
CA ALA A 210 16.87 6.24 22.01
C ALA A 210 16.12 5.93 20.69
N PRO A 211 16.73 6.13 19.52
CA PRO A 211 16.14 5.73 18.24
C PRO A 211 15.69 4.27 18.23
N GLY A 212 14.44 4.02 17.86
CA GLY A 212 13.81 2.70 17.83
C GLY A 212 13.36 2.16 19.19
N GLN A 213 13.63 2.86 20.30
CA GLN A 213 13.25 2.41 21.63
C GLN A 213 11.73 2.53 21.83
N ILE A 214 11.17 1.51 22.48
CA ILE A 214 9.76 1.45 22.88
C ILE A 214 9.68 1.61 24.40
N TRP A 215 8.74 2.44 24.85
CA TRP A 215 8.38 2.57 26.26
C TRP A 215 6.89 2.35 26.42
N THR A 216 6.51 1.65 27.48
CA THR A 216 5.11 1.40 27.82
C THR A 216 4.87 1.66 29.32
N HIS A 217 3.67 2.12 29.64
CA HIS A 217 3.25 2.40 31.01
C HIS A 217 1.76 2.10 31.17
N ALA A 218 1.45 1.22 32.11
CA ALA A 218 0.07 0.92 32.46
C ALA A 218 -0.52 2.06 33.29
N VAL A 219 -1.70 2.54 32.90
CA VAL A 219 -2.41 3.64 33.55
C VAL A 219 -3.80 3.17 33.96
N SER A 220 -4.23 3.52 35.17
CA SER A 220 -5.57 3.20 35.66
C SER A 220 -6.55 4.32 35.25
N VAL A 221 -7.69 3.94 34.68
CA VAL A 221 -8.67 4.87 34.09
C VAL A 221 -9.85 5.04 35.04
N HIS A 222 -10.06 6.27 35.53
CA HIS A 222 -11.04 6.55 36.59
C HIS A 222 -12.16 7.51 36.16
N GLY A 223 -12.30 7.81 34.86
CA GLY A 223 -13.29 8.73 34.34
C GLY A 223 -13.74 8.40 32.92
N ASP A 224 -14.59 9.27 32.37
CA ASP A 224 -15.20 9.10 31.05
C ASP A 224 -14.21 9.32 29.90
N LYS A 225 -13.03 9.90 30.19
CA LYS A 225 -11.99 10.20 29.22
C LYS A 225 -10.61 9.94 29.81
N ALA A 226 -9.75 9.31 29.01
CA ALA A 226 -8.32 9.23 29.27
C ALA A 226 -7.57 10.00 28.17
N LEU A 227 -6.69 10.91 28.58
CA LEU A 227 -5.93 11.80 27.73
C LEU A 227 -4.44 11.64 28.07
N ALA A 228 -3.59 11.49 27.07
CA ALA A 228 -2.14 11.55 27.23
C ALA A 228 -1.56 12.59 26.28
N THR A 229 -0.88 13.58 26.86
CA THR A 229 -0.21 14.67 26.14
C THR A 229 1.30 14.50 26.31
N VAL A 230 2.02 14.52 25.19
CA VAL A 230 3.47 14.39 25.14
C VAL A 230 4.07 15.72 24.72
N TYR A 231 5.08 16.16 25.46
CA TYR A 231 5.87 17.35 25.19
C TYR A 231 7.31 16.93 24.91
N ARG A 232 7.97 17.61 23.97
CA ARG A 232 9.43 17.50 23.82
C ARG A 232 10.11 18.29 24.94
N ASP A 233 11.22 17.78 25.44
CA ASP A 233 11.99 18.45 26.48
C ASP A 233 12.52 19.80 25.97
N GLY A 234 12.10 20.90 26.60
CA GLY A 234 12.37 22.27 26.15
C GLY A 234 11.14 23.09 25.82
N ASP A 235 10.04 22.44 25.41
CA ASP A 235 8.80 23.09 24.96
C ASP A 235 7.60 22.61 25.80
N ALA A 236 7.52 23.06 27.05
CA ALA A 236 6.45 22.64 27.97
C ALA A 236 5.06 23.23 27.62
N ASP A 237 5.03 24.27 26.78
CA ASP A 237 3.81 25.00 26.44
C ASP A 237 3.20 24.57 25.10
N ASP A 238 3.93 23.82 24.27
CA ASP A 238 3.45 23.33 22.97
C ASP A 238 3.36 21.79 22.95
N PRO A 239 2.16 21.20 22.96
CA PRO A 239 2.00 19.76 22.99
C PRO A 239 2.46 19.14 21.67
N TYR A 240 3.52 18.34 21.72
CA TYR A 240 4.05 17.64 20.57
C TYR A 240 3.04 16.64 19.98
N ARG A 241 2.41 15.84 20.85
CA ARG A 241 1.35 14.88 20.47
C ARG A 241 0.33 14.72 21.59
N THR A 242 -0.93 14.50 21.20
CA THR A 242 -2.02 14.24 22.14
C THR A 242 -2.82 13.04 21.65
N VAL A 243 -3.03 12.06 22.51
CA VAL A 243 -3.88 10.88 22.25
C VAL A 243 -4.92 10.74 23.34
N TRP A 244 -6.10 10.25 22.99
CA TRP A 244 -7.20 10.09 23.95
C TRP A 244 -8.17 9.02 23.50
N PHE A 245 -8.94 8.51 24.45
CA PHE A 245 -10.14 7.73 24.20
C PHE A 245 -11.21 8.05 25.26
N VAL A 246 -12.45 7.68 24.97
CA VAL A 246 -13.62 7.93 25.82
C VAL A 246 -14.22 6.59 26.24
N THR A 247 -14.50 6.42 27.52
CA THR A 247 -14.97 5.15 28.11
C THR A 247 -16.49 5.01 28.21
N ARG A 248 -17.25 6.08 27.92
CA ARG A 248 -18.72 6.13 28.00
C ARG A 248 -19.36 6.96 26.90
#